data_AF-A0A409WBG2-F1
#
_entry.id   AF-A0A409WBG2-F1
#
_cell.length_a   1.000
_cell.length_b   1.000
_cell.length_c   1.000
_cell.angle_alpha   90.00
_cell.angle_beta   90.00
_cell.angle_gamma   90.00
#
_symmetry.space_group_name_H-M   'P 1'
#
loop_
_entity.id
_entity.type
_entity.pdbx_description
1 polymer ?
#
loop_
_entity_poly.entity_id
_entity_poly.type
_entity_poly.pdbx_seq_one_letter_code
_entity_poly.pdbx_strand_id
1 'polypeptide(L)'
;MPVRVDPVAPLDRPSAMVYIEQARHLLSAAEYQRFQDLRRDMRTRGVDLKEDLTRIINLMHRHMSLVVGYAAFLPNGFLINYEHEPTHIDDWYFITVTTPYGEVYEYRFRDSRV
;
A
#
# COMPACT_ATOMS: atom_id res chain seq x y z
N MET A 1 -23.40 -32.76 10.51
CA MET A 1 -23.80 -31.53 9.79
C MET A 1 -22.53 -30.88 9.27
N PRO A 2 -22.24 -30.86 7.96
CA PRO A 2 -21.09 -30.12 7.46
C PRO A 2 -21.41 -28.62 7.51
N VAL A 3 -20.59 -27.86 8.24
CA VAL A 3 -20.58 -26.40 8.17
C VAL A 3 -20.19 -26.06 6.74
N ARG A 4 -21.13 -25.52 5.97
CA ARG A 4 -20.82 -24.87 4.70
C ARG A 4 -19.91 -23.69 5.05
N VAL A 5 -18.62 -23.87 4.86
CA VAL A 5 -17.71 -22.74 4.72
C VAL A 5 -18.13 -22.14 3.39
N ASP A 6 -18.96 -21.09 3.45
CA ASP A 6 -19.22 -20.28 2.27
C ASP A 6 -17.85 -19.94 1.67
N PRO A 7 -17.65 -20.09 0.35
CA PRO A 7 -16.48 -19.52 -0.27
C PRO A 7 -16.53 -18.04 0.09
N VAL A 8 -15.58 -17.58 0.92
CA VAL A 8 -15.32 -16.15 1.10
C VAL A 8 -15.24 -15.61 -0.31
N ALA A 9 -16.30 -14.90 -0.71
CA ALA A 9 -16.32 -14.16 -1.95
C ALA A 9 -15.01 -13.37 -1.95
N PRO A 10 -14.24 -13.36 -3.06
CA PRO A 10 -12.99 -12.62 -3.12
C PRO A 10 -13.33 -11.22 -2.65
N LEU A 11 -12.79 -10.81 -1.49
CA LEU A 11 -13.10 -9.55 -0.82
C LEU A 11 -13.33 -8.51 -1.89
N ASP A 12 -14.61 -8.21 -2.10
CA ASP A 12 -15.11 -7.28 -3.10
C ASP A 12 -14.23 -6.05 -2.94
N ARG A 13 -13.43 -5.71 -3.97
CA ARG A 13 -12.37 -4.70 -3.90
C ARG A 13 -12.81 -3.63 -2.91
N PRO A 14 -12.11 -3.39 -1.78
CA PRO A 14 -12.58 -2.44 -0.79
C PRO A 14 -12.92 -1.17 -1.55
N SER A 15 -14.20 -0.81 -1.52
CA SER A 15 -14.72 0.24 -2.38
C SER A 15 -13.80 1.43 -2.24
N ALA A 16 -13.40 2.04 -3.36
CA ALA A 16 -12.43 3.12 -3.37
C ALA A 16 -12.69 4.16 -2.26
N MET A 17 -13.98 4.39 -2.01
CA MET A 17 -14.52 5.24 -0.96
C MET A 17 -14.16 4.80 0.47
N VAL A 18 -14.27 3.51 0.81
CA VAL A 18 -13.93 2.95 2.14
C VAL A 18 -12.45 3.11 2.42
N TYR A 19 -11.59 2.82 1.43
CA TYR A 19 -10.16 3.03 1.57
C TYR A 19 -9.79 4.50 1.75
N ILE A 20 -10.43 5.40 0.98
CA ILE A 20 -10.21 6.85 1.10
C ILE A 20 -10.64 7.35 2.49
N GLU A 21 -11.80 6.90 2.98
CA GLU A 21 -12.28 7.19 4.33
C GLU A 21 -11.31 6.69 5.40
N GLN A 22 -10.79 5.46 5.25
CA GLN A 22 -9.81 4.90 6.17
C GLN A 22 -8.47 5.67 6.13
N ALA A 23 -7.98 6.01 4.94
CA ALA A 23 -6.80 6.85 4.77
C ALA A 23 -6.99 8.22 5.43
N ARG A 24 -8.19 8.82 5.31
CA ARG A 24 -8.50 10.10 5.94
C ARG A 24 -8.53 10.04 7.48
N HIS A 25 -8.94 8.90 8.05
CA HIS A 25 -8.94 8.70 9.50
C HIS A 25 -7.57 8.33 10.08
N LEU A 26 -6.76 7.59 9.32
CA LEU A 26 -5.43 7.14 9.74
C LEU A 26 -4.34 8.20 9.51
N LEU A 27 -4.44 8.95 8.41
CA LEU A 27 -3.47 9.98 8.04
C LEU A 27 -3.86 11.34 8.63
N SER A 28 -2.86 12.16 8.94
CA SER A 28 -3.07 13.57 9.28
C SER A 28 -3.59 14.36 8.08
N ALA A 29 -4.23 15.51 8.30
CA ALA A 29 -4.71 16.37 7.20
C ALA A 29 -3.62 16.71 6.16
N ALA A 30 -2.38 16.96 6.62
CA ALA A 30 -1.24 17.21 5.73
C ALA A 30 -0.82 15.98 4.92
N GLU A 31 -0.84 14.79 5.54
CA GLU A 31 -0.50 13.53 4.89
C GLU A 31 -1.58 13.13 3.86
N TYR A 32 -2.86 13.24 4.24
CA TYR A 32 -3.97 12.99 3.32
C TYR A 32 -3.97 13.95 2.12
N GLN A 33 -3.60 15.22 2.32
CA GLN A 33 -3.44 16.16 1.22
C GLN A 33 -2.28 15.77 0.29
N ARG A 34 -1.14 15.34 0.84
CA ARG A 34 -0.02 14.80 0.05
C ARG A 34 -0.41 13.53 -0.71
N PHE A 35 -1.17 12.64 -0.10
CA PHE A 35 -1.66 11.43 -0.75
C PHE A 35 -2.51 11.73 -1.98
N GLN A 36 -3.43 12.71 -1.88
CA GLN A 36 -4.25 13.15 -3.00
C GLN A 36 -3.43 13.78 -4.11
N ASP A 37 -2.43 14.60 -3.75
CA ASP A 37 -1.52 15.24 -4.70
C ASP A 37 -0.71 14.19 -5.48
N LEU A 38 -0.11 13.21 -4.78
CA LEU A 38 0.62 12.10 -5.39
C LEU A 38 -0.23 11.25 -6.31
N ARG A 39 -1.46 10.90 -5.90
CA ARG A 39 -2.40 10.17 -6.78
C ARG A 39 -2.75 10.95 -8.04
N ARG A 40 -2.86 12.28 -7.92
CA ARG A 40 -3.15 13.16 -9.06
C ARG A 40 -1.93 13.27 -9.97
N ASP A 41 -0.75 13.48 -9.42
CA ASP A 41 0.51 13.56 -10.16
C ASP A 41 0.77 12.26 -10.93
N MET A 42 0.55 11.10 -10.32
CA MET A 42 0.68 9.79 -10.97
C MET A 42 -0.25 9.65 -12.19
N ARG A 43 -1.46 10.23 -12.13
CA ARG A 43 -2.42 10.24 -13.26
C ARG A 43 -2.08 11.28 -14.32
N THR A 44 -1.42 12.39 -13.94
CA THR A 44 -1.25 13.58 -14.81
C THR A 44 0.12 13.59 -15.49
N ARG A 45 1.17 13.13 -14.81
CA ARG A 45 2.54 13.19 -15.31
C ARG A 45 3.02 11.89 -15.93
N GLY A 46 2.51 10.71 -15.53
CA GLY A 46 2.77 9.41 -16.16
C GLY A 46 4.24 8.96 -16.32
N VAL A 47 5.22 9.80 -15.98
CA VAL A 47 6.63 9.63 -16.36
C VAL A 47 7.47 9.04 -15.23
N ASP A 48 7.09 9.23 -13.96
CA ASP A 48 7.85 8.71 -12.81
C ASP A 48 6.99 7.87 -11.86
N LEU A 49 6.36 6.83 -12.41
CA LEU A 49 5.66 5.79 -11.64
C LEU A 49 6.48 5.36 -10.41
N LYS A 50 7.79 5.18 -10.57
CA LYS A 50 8.70 4.81 -9.47
C LYS A 50 8.76 5.88 -8.37
N GLU A 51 8.84 7.17 -8.72
CA GLU A 51 8.95 8.25 -7.74
C GLU A 51 7.63 8.45 -6.99
N ASP A 52 6.51 8.48 -7.71
CA ASP A 52 5.18 8.58 -7.12
C ASP A 52 4.91 7.41 -6.17
N LEU A 53 5.22 6.19 -6.60
CA LEU A 53 5.03 5.00 -5.80
C LEU A 53 5.92 5.02 -4.56
N THR A 54 7.19 5.44 -4.70
CA THR A 54 8.11 5.63 -3.56
C THR A 54 7.54 6.61 -2.54
N ARG A 55 6.98 7.74 -2.97
CA ARG A 55 6.41 8.75 -2.08
C ARG A 55 5.13 8.27 -1.39
N ILE A 56 4.28 7.54 -2.11
CA ILE A 56 3.04 6.94 -1.61
C ILE A 56 3.35 5.87 -0.56
N ILE A 57 4.29 4.96 -0.84
CA ILE A 57 4.72 3.94 0.11
C ILE A 57 5.37 4.58 1.34
N ASN A 58 6.26 5.57 1.17
CA ASN A 58 6.82 6.34 2.29
C ASN A 58 5.77 7.09 3.11
N LEU A 59 4.62 7.46 2.55
CA LEU A 59 3.56 8.11 3.32
C LEU A 59 2.74 7.09 4.12
N MET A 60 2.54 5.89 3.57
CA MET A 60 1.67 4.86 4.15
C MET A 60 2.41 3.76 4.91
N HIS A 61 3.74 3.72 4.90
CA HIS A 61 4.54 2.66 5.53
C HIS A 61 4.17 2.39 7.00
N ARG A 62 3.74 3.44 7.72
CA ARG A 62 3.27 3.36 9.12
C ARG A 62 1.93 2.65 9.28
N HIS A 63 1.19 2.46 8.20
CA HIS A 63 -0.16 1.90 8.15
C HIS A 63 -0.21 0.76 7.13
N MET A 64 0.16 -0.45 7.56
CA MET A 64 0.15 -1.65 6.71
C MET A 64 -1.18 -1.85 5.96
N SER A 65 -2.33 -1.59 6.61
CA SER A 65 -3.66 -1.67 6.00
C SER A 65 -3.80 -0.78 4.76
N LEU A 66 -3.16 0.39 4.76
CA LEU A 66 -3.16 1.32 3.61
C LEU A 66 -2.25 0.79 2.50
N VAL A 67 -1.04 0.34 2.83
CA VAL A 67 -0.09 -0.21 1.84
C VAL A 67 -0.70 -1.41 1.11
N VAL A 68 -1.27 -2.36 1.84
CA VAL A 68 -1.90 -3.56 1.25
C VAL A 68 -3.13 -3.18 0.44
N GLY A 69 -3.95 -2.24 0.95
CA GLY A 69 -5.12 -1.75 0.24
C GLY A 69 -4.77 -0.98 -1.05
N TYR A 70 -3.58 -0.35 -1.11
CA TYR A 70 -3.13 0.39 -2.28
C TYR A 70 -2.95 -0.50 -3.52
N ALA A 71 -2.61 -1.79 -3.33
CA ALA A 71 -2.50 -2.75 -4.43
C ALA A 71 -3.79 -2.84 -5.27
N ALA A 72 -4.96 -2.66 -4.66
CA ALA A 72 -6.24 -2.67 -5.36
C ALA A 72 -6.50 -1.42 -6.23
N PHE A 73 -5.73 -0.34 -6.02
CA PHE A 73 -5.80 0.91 -6.80
C PHE A 73 -4.77 0.96 -7.93
N LEU A 74 -3.81 0.03 -7.93
CA LEU A 74 -2.86 -0.08 -9.02
C LEU A 74 -3.50 -0.84 -10.21
N PRO A 75 -3.05 -0.57 -11.45
CA PRO A 75 -3.46 -1.33 -12.61
C PRO A 75 -3.20 -2.84 -12.41
N ASN A 76 -3.95 -3.68 -13.14
CA ASN A 76 -3.70 -5.13 -13.10
C ASN A 76 -2.24 -5.45 -13.46
N GLY A 77 -1.61 -6.29 -12.65
CA GLY A 77 -0.21 -6.73 -12.82
C GLY A 77 0.79 -6.03 -11.90
N PHE A 78 0.36 -5.02 -11.13
CA PHE A 78 1.13 -4.58 -9.98
C PHE A 78 0.87 -5.49 -8.78
N LEU A 79 1.93 -5.91 -8.10
CA LEU A 79 1.87 -6.68 -6.86
C LEU A 79 2.58 -5.90 -5.76
N ILE A 80 1.95 -5.80 -4.59
CA ILE A 80 2.58 -5.24 -3.39
C ILE A 80 2.64 -6.34 -2.35
N ASN A 81 3.86 -6.73 -1.97
CA ASN A 81 4.12 -7.65 -0.87
C ASN A 81 4.62 -6.86 0.34
N TYR A 82 4.16 -7.25 1.52
CA TYR A 82 4.60 -6.70 2.79
C TYR A 82 5.21 -7.84 3.60
N GLU A 83 6.50 -7.73 3.90
CA GLU A 83 7.24 -8.71 4.68
C GLU A 83 7.72 -8.04 5.97
N HIS A 84 7.20 -8.52 7.10
CA HIS A 84 7.65 -8.11 8.43
C HIS A 84 8.29 -9.33 9.08
N GLU A 85 9.60 -9.23 9.38
CA GLU A 85 10.33 -10.27 10.09
C GLU A 85 10.44 -9.88 11.58
N PRO A 86 9.51 -10.31 12.46
CA PRO A 86 9.49 -9.96 13.88
C PRO A 86 10.62 -10.60 14.70
N THR A 87 11.57 -11.27 14.05
CA THR A 87 12.61 -12.10 14.67
C THR A 87 13.94 -11.39 14.90
N HIS A 88 14.14 -10.17 14.38
CA HIS A 88 15.39 -9.43 14.53
C HIS A 88 15.27 -8.26 15.50
N ILE A 89 16.34 -8.04 16.27
CA ILE A 89 16.55 -6.99 17.28
C ILE A 89 16.33 -5.55 16.76
N ASP A 90 16.12 -5.36 15.45
CA ASP A 90 15.99 -4.05 14.81
C ASP A 90 14.65 -3.80 14.07
N ASP A 91 13.60 -4.62 14.25
CA ASP A 91 12.22 -4.40 13.73
C ASP A 91 12.16 -3.75 12.32
N TRP A 92 12.78 -4.43 11.35
CA TRP A 92 12.74 -4.01 9.95
C TRP A 92 11.52 -4.61 9.26
N TYR A 93 10.92 -3.85 8.36
CA TYR A 93 9.94 -4.36 7.41
C TYR A 93 10.23 -3.91 5.99
N PHE A 94 9.90 -4.81 5.06
CA PHE A 94 10.17 -4.67 3.64
C PHE A 94 8.85 -4.60 2.89
N ILE A 95 8.76 -3.62 1.99
CA ILE A 95 7.64 -3.48 1.07
C ILE A 95 8.19 -3.69 -0.33
N THR A 96 7.73 -4.74 -0.99
CA THR A 96 8.20 -5.13 -2.32
C THR A 96 7.10 -4.88 -3.33
N VAL A 97 7.39 -4.09 -4.35
CA VAL A 97 6.44 -3.71 -5.39
C VAL A 97 6.91 -4.24 -6.73
N THR A 98 6.18 -5.22 -7.26
CA THR A 98 6.44 -5.77 -8.59
C THR A 98 5.56 -5.04 -9.61
N THR A 99 6.17 -4.46 -10.63
CA THR A 99 5.45 -3.85 -11.75
C THR A 99 4.99 -4.92 -12.74
N PRO A 100 3.95 -4.64 -13.56
CA PRO A 100 3.53 -5.54 -14.65
C PRO A 100 4.63 -5.76 -15.70
N TYR A 101 5.68 -4.93 -15.70
CA TYR A 101 6.84 -5.06 -16.59
C TYR A 101 7.92 -5.98 -16.02
N GLY A 102 7.73 -6.52 -14.80
CA GLY A 102 8.68 -7.39 -14.12
C GLY A 102 9.76 -6.65 -13.33
N GLU A 103 9.67 -5.33 -13.18
CA GLU A 103 10.56 -4.58 -12.28
C GLU A 103 10.13 -4.80 -10.84
N VAL A 104 11.11 -4.97 -9.95
CA VAL A 104 10.87 -5.14 -8.51
C VAL A 104 11.48 -3.95 -7.77
N TYR A 105 10.65 -3.22 -7.04
CA TYR A 105 11.07 -2.14 -6.16
C TYR A 105 10.94 -2.57 -4.71
N GLU A 106 12.06 -2.67 -4.02
CA GLU A 106 12.10 -2.99 -2.59
C GLU A 106 12.25 -1.69 -1.78
N TYR A 107 11.40 -1.52 -0.78
CA TYR A 107 11.43 -0.41 0.17
C TYR A 107 11.67 -0.96 1.57
N ARG A 108 12.78 -0.54 2.17
CA ARG A 108 13.20 -0.94 3.51
C ARG A 108 12.88 0.15 4.51
N PHE A 109 12.05 -0.17 5.50
CA PHE A 109 11.73 0.73 6.60
C PHE A 109 12.25 0.15 7.92
N ARG A 110 12.69 1.04 8.81
CA ARG A 110 13.06 0.71 10.18
C ARG A 110 11.97 1.24 11.09
N ASP A 111 11.33 0.37 11.87
CA ASP A 111 10.39 0.84 12.90
C ASP A 111 11.21 1.44 14.05
N SER A 112 11.43 2.75 14.00
CA SER A 112 12.11 3.46 15.08
C SER A 112 11.11 3.74 16.20
N ARG A 113 10.53 2.69 16.80
CA ARG A 113 9.88 2.77 18.10
C ARG A 113 10.93 2.52 19.18
N VAL A 114 11.75 3.53 19.42
CA VAL A 114 12.61 3.63 20.61
C VAL A 114 12.47 5.02 21.18
#